data_AF-A0A2S8ZRK1-F1
#
_entry.id   AF-A0A2S8ZRK1-F1
#
_cell.length_a   1.000
_cell.length_b   1.000
_cell.length_c   1.000
_cell.angle_alpha   90.00
_cell.angle_beta   90.00
_cell.angle_gamma   90.00
#
_symmetry.space_group_name_H-M   'P 1'
#
loop_
_entity.id
_entity.type
_entity.pdbx_description
1 polymer ?
#
loop_
_entity_poly.entity_id
_entity_poly.type
_entity_poly.pdbx_seq_one_letter_code
_entity_poly.pdbx_strand_id
1 'polypeptide(L)'
;MNKEINVSHTFFVDSIEKLDFCGSEIYSFKGGRYTIPYDIIKLNYDGHKHQECNVCKKNYLREFTNLSTYHKKFPNCCELHRKLSNQNWFDPEYFKNAPLFYAEKLFYTWDHILNFIDTEEWEEEIFDYLDHVIDSFGSFPTGYGEALYIGRFITQLKNLLRGGGAKTNSNKKNKILEYLNKLKNPVIEDQDKNFNILTETYNEWYKTFPFELSYFEHLKKQYFSINPLIESVKYNKYSNLFVATPKTKKVLINYLLEITNKILVIINTETLLEKGLITDIEKVELEMIRQKRKQKLKQGYTNTSKDYNEVKYRKILKEWLKDEIQFIKEIKPIIEKNPFVAFSSTIPLLNDLMIASYKLQENKIFWNVDEDTRTRQILDLLPREYGAKDQSRYGESGTGIKQGSVDGVVIDESGTEYFLEAFNLEYIDTNNITSHINKLEQNYDSKGLHNKYIIIYCNLAENKFENFTQSYQKFINDEMKFLYPKNDDIKNIESKYTNNRILKTSHVREGKEVFLYHILLKFPKKCK
;
A
#
# COMPACT_ATOMS: atom_id res chain seq x y z
N MET A 1 -27.56 -13.31 28.66
CA MET A 1 -27.25 -11.88 28.42
C MET A 1 -26.01 -11.54 29.21
N ASN A 2 -24.85 -11.40 28.54
CA ASN A 2 -23.65 -10.89 29.21
C ASN A 2 -23.91 -9.44 29.59
N LYS A 3 -23.90 -9.15 30.89
CA LYS A 3 -23.95 -7.78 31.40
C LYS A 3 -22.68 -7.09 30.88
N GLU A 4 -22.81 -6.04 30.08
CA GLU A 4 -21.64 -5.27 29.66
C GLU A 4 -20.94 -4.71 30.91
N ILE A 5 -19.71 -5.14 31.14
CA ILE A 5 -18.88 -4.63 32.23
C ILE A 5 -18.19 -3.38 31.68
N ASN A 6 -18.76 -2.22 31.97
CA ASN A 6 -18.18 -0.95 31.55
C ASN A 6 -17.07 -0.55 32.53
N VAL A 7 -15.84 -0.48 32.05
CA VAL A 7 -14.63 -0.21 32.85
C VAL A 7 -14.00 1.10 32.39
N SER A 8 -13.77 2.00 33.34
CA SER A 8 -13.00 3.22 33.09
C SER A 8 -11.53 2.99 33.42
N HIS A 9 -10.66 3.34 32.49
CA HIS A 9 -9.21 3.33 32.68
C HIS A 9 -8.69 4.77 32.69
N THR A 10 -7.89 5.13 33.69
CA THR A 10 -7.17 6.40 33.72
C THR A 10 -5.70 6.13 33.48
N PHE A 11 -5.09 6.84 32.51
CA PHE A 11 -3.65 6.71 32.24
C PHE A 11 -2.93 7.98 32.71
N PHE A 12 -2.01 7.82 33.66
CA PHE A 12 -1.17 8.90 34.16
C PHE A 12 0.11 8.94 33.32
N VAL A 13 0.34 10.06 32.65
CA VAL A 13 1.51 10.25 31.79
C VAL A 13 2.67 10.72 32.66
N ASP A 14 3.71 9.90 32.76
CA ASP A 14 4.97 10.22 33.45
C ASP A 14 5.94 10.99 32.53
N SER A 15 5.95 10.64 31.23
CA SER A 15 6.73 11.34 30.22
C SER A 15 6.11 11.24 28.82
N ILE A 16 6.42 12.25 28.00
CA ILE A 16 6.03 12.32 26.60
C ILE A 16 7.30 12.41 25.77
N GLU A 17 7.43 11.51 24.81
CA GLU A 17 8.55 11.45 23.89
C GLU A 17 8.04 11.71 22.47
N LYS A 18 8.66 12.69 21.81
CA LYS A 18 8.34 13.03 20.42
C LYS A 18 9.12 12.09 19.51
N LEU A 19 8.41 11.37 18.66
CA LEU A 19 8.98 10.48 17.67
C LEU A 19 8.63 10.97 16.27
N ASP A 20 9.55 10.79 15.34
CA ASP A 20 9.27 10.96 13.92
C ASP A 20 8.91 9.59 13.33
N PHE A 21 7.74 9.51 12.70
CA PHE A 21 7.27 8.33 12.00
C PHE A 21 6.92 8.69 10.57
N CYS A 22 7.78 8.26 9.65
CA CYS A 22 7.64 8.44 8.22
C CYS A 22 7.48 9.93 7.81
N GLY A 23 8.14 10.85 8.53
CA GLY A 23 8.07 12.29 8.31
C GLY A 23 6.90 12.98 9.02
N SER A 24 6.12 12.25 9.81
CA SER A 24 5.06 12.79 10.66
C SER A 24 5.46 12.71 12.13
N GLU A 25 5.09 13.75 12.88
CA GLU A 25 5.31 13.81 14.30
C GLU A 25 4.27 12.98 15.05
N ILE A 26 4.73 12.03 15.87
CA ILE A 26 3.89 11.26 16.78
C ILE A 26 4.43 11.39 18.21
N TYR A 27 3.56 11.14 19.19
CA TYR A 27 3.92 11.21 20.60
C TYR A 27 3.80 9.84 21.27
N SER A 28 4.86 9.41 21.93
CA SER A 28 4.89 8.23 22.78
C SER A 28 4.67 8.67 24.23
N PHE A 29 3.65 8.11 24.87
CA PHE A 29 3.32 8.38 26.27
C PHE A 29 3.81 7.21 27.12
N LYS A 30 4.70 7.49 28.07
CA LYS A 30 5.11 6.54 29.10
C LYS A 30 4.44 6.92 30.41
N GLY A 31 3.93 5.94 31.14
CA GLY A 31 3.06 6.22 32.25
C GLY A 31 2.50 4.98 32.93
N GLY A 32 1.62 5.21 33.91
CA GLY A 32 0.96 4.16 34.68
C GLY A 32 -0.55 4.21 34.53
N ARG A 33 -1.19 3.04 34.40
CA ARG A 33 -2.65 2.91 34.36
C ARG A 33 -3.22 2.78 35.77
N TYR A 34 -4.25 3.54 36.08
CA TYR A 34 -5.14 3.33 37.22
C TYR A 34 -6.47 2.74 36.77
N THR A 35 -6.83 1.61 37.36
CA THR A 35 -8.11 0.92 37.11
C THR A 35 -8.58 0.32 38.42
N ILE A 36 -9.84 0.59 38.78
CA ILE A 36 -10.48 -0.02 39.96
C ILE A 36 -10.82 -1.48 39.62
N PRO A 37 -10.65 -2.44 40.55
CA PRO A 37 -11.03 -3.83 40.31
C PRO A 37 -12.52 -3.94 39.99
N TYR A 38 -12.83 -4.73 38.97
CA TYR A 38 -14.19 -4.93 38.46
C TYR A 38 -14.55 -6.43 38.42
N ASP A 39 -15.82 -6.73 38.18
CA ASP A 39 -16.30 -8.12 38.12
C ASP A 39 -15.81 -8.84 36.85
N ILE A 40 -15.99 -10.15 36.74
CA ILE A 40 -15.61 -10.95 35.58
C ILE A 40 -16.82 -11.57 34.89
N ILE A 41 -16.61 -12.08 33.68
CA ILE A 41 -17.61 -12.92 33.03
C ILE A 41 -17.69 -14.24 33.79
N LYS A 42 -18.85 -14.48 34.41
CA LYS A 42 -19.18 -15.70 35.15
C LYS A 42 -19.95 -16.64 34.23
N LEU A 43 -19.28 -17.67 33.73
CA LEU A 43 -19.94 -18.70 32.94
C LEU A 43 -20.59 -19.74 33.84
N ASN A 44 -21.66 -20.35 33.34
CA ASN A 44 -22.26 -21.54 33.94
C ASN A 44 -21.79 -22.76 33.14
N TYR A 45 -21.23 -23.75 33.82
CA TYR A 45 -20.69 -24.96 33.19
C TYR A 45 -21.55 -26.16 33.55
N ASP A 46 -21.66 -27.14 32.67
CA ASP A 46 -22.31 -28.41 33.00
C ASP A 46 -21.42 -29.32 33.87
N GLY A 47 -20.09 -29.14 33.79
CA GLY A 47 -19.11 -29.91 34.55
C GLY A 47 -18.86 -29.36 35.95
N HIS A 48 -17.59 -29.09 36.30
CA HIS A 48 -17.25 -28.67 37.66
C HIS A 48 -17.76 -27.25 37.96
N LYS A 49 -18.46 -27.11 39.09
CA LYS A 49 -18.84 -25.81 39.68
C LYS A 49 -18.38 -25.74 41.13
N HIS A 50 -17.62 -24.70 41.49
CA HIS A 50 -17.18 -24.48 42.86
C HIS A 50 -18.34 -24.33 43.84
N GLN A 51 -19.49 -23.84 43.36
CA GLN A 51 -20.73 -23.67 44.12
C GLN A 51 -21.45 -24.99 44.44
N GLU A 52 -21.02 -26.11 43.87
CA GLU A 52 -21.58 -27.44 44.14
C GLU A 52 -20.53 -28.35 44.82
N CYS A 53 -19.24 -28.02 44.70
CA CYS A 53 -18.14 -28.77 45.32
C CYS A 53 -17.86 -28.35 46.77
N ASN A 54 -18.05 -29.27 47.74
CA ASN A 54 -17.84 -29.01 49.17
C ASN A 54 -16.42 -28.52 49.51
N VAL A 55 -15.40 -29.07 48.85
CA VAL A 55 -14.00 -28.64 49.04
C VAL A 55 -13.80 -27.20 48.57
N CYS A 56 -14.34 -26.87 47.39
CA CYS A 56 -14.26 -25.53 46.82
C CYS A 56 -15.04 -24.51 47.67
N LYS A 57 -16.25 -24.84 48.14
CA LYS A 57 -17.01 -23.99 49.07
C LYS A 57 -16.23 -23.65 50.34
N LYS A 58 -15.62 -24.67 50.97
CA LYS A 58 -14.83 -24.49 52.19
C LYS A 58 -13.62 -23.61 51.93
N ASN A 59 -12.91 -23.84 50.83
CA ASN A 59 -11.75 -23.03 50.44
C ASN A 59 -12.15 -21.60 50.07
N TYR A 60 -13.28 -21.41 49.40
CA TYR A 60 -13.85 -20.09 49.08
C TYR A 60 -14.09 -19.28 50.36
N LEU A 61 -14.82 -19.84 51.32
CA LEU A 61 -15.11 -19.17 52.59
C LEU A 61 -13.83 -18.84 53.36
N ARG A 62 -12.86 -19.75 53.36
CA ARG A 62 -11.55 -19.53 53.99
C ARG A 62 -10.79 -18.39 53.34
N GLU A 63 -10.66 -18.38 52.01
CA GLU A 63 -9.95 -17.31 51.30
C GLU A 63 -10.64 -15.95 51.47
N PHE A 64 -11.97 -15.91 51.34
CA PHE A 64 -12.76 -14.69 51.54
C PHE A 64 -12.61 -14.13 52.95
N THR A 65 -12.71 -14.98 53.98
CA THR A 65 -12.56 -14.55 55.39
C THR A 65 -11.15 -14.04 55.68
N ASN A 66 -10.14 -14.77 55.22
CA ASN A 66 -8.74 -14.39 55.40
C ASN A 66 -8.43 -13.05 54.72
N LEU A 67 -8.91 -12.85 53.50
CA LEU A 67 -8.70 -11.60 52.77
C LEU A 67 -9.50 -10.44 53.32
N SER A 68 -10.75 -10.66 53.75
CA SER A 68 -11.55 -9.62 54.39
C SER A 68 -10.87 -9.10 55.66
N THR A 69 -10.21 -9.99 56.41
CA THR A 69 -9.43 -9.59 57.59
C THR A 69 -8.19 -8.79 57.18
N TYR A 70 -7.47 -9.23 56.14
CA TYR A 70 -6.28 -8.51 55.64
C TYR A 70 -6.63 -7.15 55.01
N HIS A 71 -7.78 -7.04 54.33
CA HIS A 71 -8.25 -5.84 53.65
C HIS A 71 -8.46 -4.66 54.60
N LYS A 72 -8.77 -4.91 55.88
CA LYS A 72 -8.85 -3.87 56.93
C LYS A 72 -7.57 -3.03 57.06
N LYS A 73 -6.42 -3.54 56.58
CA LYS A 73 -5.15 -2.81 56.57
C LYS A 73 -4.98 -1.92 55.35
N PHE A 74 -5.74 -2.10 54.26
CA PHE A 74 -5.64 -1.29 53.05
C PHE A 74 -6.18 0.13 53.30
N PRO A 75 -5.55 1.21 52.78
CA PRO A 75 -4.34 1.25 51.94
C PRO A 75 -3.00 1.13 52.69
N ASN A 76 -3.00 1.08 54.02
CA ASN A 76 -1.79 0.98 54.86
C ASN A 76 -1.16 -0.43 54.94
N CYS A 77 -1.45 -1.32 53.99
CA CYS A 77 -1.00 -2.70 54.02
C CYS A 77 0.48 -2.88 53.64
N CYS A 78 1.07 -1.92 52.93
CA CYS A 78 2.51 -1.84 52.61
C CYS A 78 2.94 -0.39 52.35
N GLU A 79 4.25 -0.16 52.24
CA GLU A 79 4.79 1.19 52.00
C GLU A 79 4.32 1.81 50.69
N LEU A 80 4.16 1.01 49.64
CA LEU A 80 3.74 1.49 48.31
C LEU A 80 2.27 1.89 48.29
N HIS A 81 1.37 1.02 48.79
CA HIS A 81 -0.06 1.34 48.86
C HIS A 81 -0.37 2.47 49.84
N ARG A 82 0.42 2.65 50.91
CA ARG A 82 0.25 3.79 51.83
C ARG A 82 0.35 5.15 51.11
N LYS A 83 1.07 5.24 49.99
CA LYS A 83 1.17 6.46 49.18
C LYS A 83 -0.15 6.86 48.53
N LEU A 84 -1.08 5.91 48.33
CA LEU A 84 -2.40 6.15 47.74
C LEU A 84 -3.24 7.10 48.60
N SER A 85 -3.11 7.04 49.93
CA SER A 85 -3.85 7.90 50.86
C SER A 85 -3.60 9.40 50.66
N ASN A 86 -2.49 9.75 50.01
CA ASN A 86 -2.11 11.14 49.74
C ASN A 86 -2.58 11.62 48.35
N GLN A 87 -3.27 10.79 47.58
CA GLN A 87 -3.68 11.08 46.21
C GLN A 87 -5.15 11.52 46.16
N ASN A 88 -5.43 12.62 45.45
CA ASN A 88 -6.78 13.16 45.31
C ASN A 88 -7.70 12.32 44.41
N TRP A 89 -7.12 11.50 43.53
CA TRP A 89 -7.82 10.61 42.61
C TRP A 89 -8.14 9.24 43.22
N PHE A 90 -7.70 8.96 44.44
CA PHE A 90 -7.87 7.67 45.09
C PHE A 90 -8.96 7.72 46.16
N ASP A 91 -9.89 6.77 46.12
CA ASP A 91 -10.87 6.51 47.17
C ASP A 91 -10.81 5.03 47.59
N PRO A 92 -10.51 4.71 48.86
CA PRO A 92 -10.47 3.33 49.33
C PRO A 92 -11.85 2.65 49.28
N GLU A 93 -12.95 3.39 49.30
CA GLU A 93 -14.32 2.84 49.26
C GLU A 93 -14.58 2.09 47.95
N TYR A 94 -13.93 2.50 46.85
CA TYR A 94 -13.98 1.78 45.57
C TYR A 94 -13.39 0.37 45.63
N PHE A 95 -12.63 0.05 46.67
CA PHE A 95 -11.98 -1.25 46.85
C PHE A 95 -12.64 -2.13 47.90
N LYS A 96 -13.76 -1.71 48.51
CA LYS A 96 -14.43 -2.47 49.59
C LYS A 96 -14.79 -3.92 49.20
N ASN A 97 -15.12 -4.13 47.93
CA ASN A 97 -15.51 -5.43 47.40
C ASN A 97 -14.31 -6.25 46.87
N ALA A 98 -13.08 -5.74 46.97
CA ALA A 98 -11.90 -6.43 46.47
C ALA A 98 -11.71 -7.86 47.06
N PRO A 99 -12.01 -8.14 48.34
CA PRO A 99 -11.97 -9.51 48.87
C PRO A 99 -12.98 -10.44 48.22
N LEU A 100 -14.20 -9.95 47.94
CA LEU A 100 -15.24 -10.71 47.24
C LEU A 100 -14.81 -11.01 45.81
N PHE A 101 -14.41 -9.97 45.07
CA PHE A 101 -13.94 -10.12 43.70
C PHE A 101 -12.76 -11.06 43.58
N TYR A 102 -11.80 -11.02 44.52
CA TYR A 102 -10.71 -12.00 44.55
C TYR A 102 -11.23 -13.44 44.63
N ALA A 103 -12.13 -13.72 45.58
CA ALA A 103 -12.61 -15.07 45.81
C ALA A 103 -13.38 -15.58 44.58
N GLU A 104 -14.26 -14.75 44.02
CA GLU A 104 -14.96 -15.08 42.78
C GLU A 104 -13.97 -15.33 41.63
N LYS A 105 -13.01 -14.43 41.40
CA LYS A 105 -11.98 -14.60 40.36
C LYS A 105 -11.23 -15.91 40.50
N LEU A 106 -10.75 -16.24 41.70
CA LEU A 106 -10.00 -17.49 41.94
C LEU A 106 -10.82 -18.74 41.58
N PHE A 107 -12.07 -18.81 42.06
CA PHE A 107 -12.85 -20.03 41.93
C PHE A 107 -13.57 -20.15 40.59
N TYR A 108 -13.99 -19.05 39.96
CA TYR A 108 -14.49 -19.08 38.59
C TYR A 108 -13.38 -19.37 37.57
N THR A 109 -12.15 -18.86 37.77
CA THR A 109 -10.99 -19.31 36.97
C THR A 109 -10.71 -20.79 37.17
N TRP A 110 -10.80 -21.29 38.40
CA TRP A 110 -10.60 -22.70 38.66
C TRP A 110 -11.65 -23.59 37.98
N ASP A 111 -12.93 -23.19 38.04
CA ASP A 111 -13.99 -23.87 37.29
C ASP A 111 -13.72 -23.81 35.79
N HIS A 112 -13.36 -22.65 35.26
CA HIS A 112 -13.07 -22.48 33.84
C HIS A 112 -11.97 -23.43 33.37
N ILE A 113 -10.85 -23.49 34.12
CA ILE A 113 -9.77 -24.42 33.83
C ILE A 113 -10.27 -25.86 33.85
N LEU A 114 -10.99 -26.29 34.89
CA LEU A 114 -11.46 -27.68 35.00
C LEU A 114 -12.41 -28.09 33.87
N ASN A 115 -13.20 -27.17 33.33
CA ASN A 115 -14.16 -27.47 32.27
C ASN A 115 -13.54 -27.46 30.87
N PHE A 116 -12.48 -26.66 30.63
CA PHE A 116 -11.88 -26.54 29.30
C PHE A 116 -10.54 -27.26 29.13
N ILE A 117 -9.82 -27.60 30.20
CA ILE A 117 -8.46 -28.14 30.11
C ILE A 117 -8.34 -29.43 29.28
N ASP A 118 -9.41 -30.23 29.19
CA ASP A 118 -9.44 -31.47 28.42
C ASP A 118 -10.04 -31.33 27.01
N THR A 119 -10.49 -30.13 26.62
CA THR A 119 -11.00 -29.87 25.26
C THR A 119 -9.85 -29.68 24.25
N GLU A 120 -10.20 -29.67 22.96
CA GLU A 120 -9.25 -29.38 21.88
C GLU A 120 -8.79 -27.91 21.90
N GLU A 121 -9.72 -26.99 22.15
CA GLU A 121 -9.51 -25.53 22.17
C GLU A 121 -9.00 -25.00 23.54
N TRP A 122 -8.60 -25.90 24.45
CA TRP A 122 -8.28 -25.58 25.84
C TRP A 122 -7.32 -24.41 26.03
N GLU A 123 -6.33 -24.27 25.13
CA GLU A 123 -5.24 -23.30 25.25
C GLU A 123 -5.77 -21.88 25.05
N GLU A 124 -6.60 -21.67 24.03
CA GLU A 124 -7.22 -20.38 23.74
C GLU A 124 -8.27 -20.02 24.79
N GLU A 125 -9.15 -20.96 25.14
CA GLU A 125 -10.19 -20.76 26.16
C GLU A 125 -9.60 -20.31 27.50
N ILE A 126 -8.62 -21.06 28.00
CA ILE A 126 -8.04 -20.80 29.31
C ILE A 126 -7.19 -19.53 29.32
N PHE A 127 -6.36 -19.29 28.31
CA PHE A 127 -5.49 -18.11 28.31
C PHE A 127 -6.26 -16.82 28.09
N ASP A 128 -7.27 -16.81 27.21
CA ASP A 128 -8.08 -15.61 27.02
C ASP A 128 -8.89 -15.27 28.27
N TYR A 129 -9.42 -16.29 28.97
CA TYR A 129 -10.11 -16.08 30.23
C TYR A 129 -9.18 -15.62 31.33
N LEU A 130 -7.95 -16.15 31.38
CA LEU A 130 -6.93 -15.68 32.32
C LEU A 130 -6.56 -14.22 32.09
N ASP A 131 -6.29 -13.81 30.83
CA ASP A 131 -6.01 -12.42 30.48
C ASP A 131 -7.13 -11.49 30.96
N HIS A 132 -8.39 -11.86 30.71
CA HIS A 132 -9.58 -11.14 31.19
C HIS A 132 -9.63 -11.04 32.72
N VAL A 133 -9.45 -12.16 33.42
CA VAL A 133 -9.48 -12.18 34.89
C VAL A 133 -8.32 -11.37 35.49
N ILE A 134 -7.14 -11.43 34.90
CA ILE A 134 -5.96 -10.69 35.34
C ILE A 134 -6.19 -9.18 35.19
N ASP A 135 -6.68 -8.72 34.03
CA ASP A 135 -7.00 -7.30 33.82
C ASP A 135 -8.07 -6.80 34.81
N SER A 136 -9.02 -7.66 35.17
CA SER A 136 -10.08 -7.34 36.13
C SER A 136 -9.62 -7.05 37.56
N PHE A 137 -8.39 -7.40 37.94
CA PHE A 137 -7.82 -6.97 39.23
C PHE A 137 -7.58 -5.46 39.30
N GLY A 138 -7.65 -4.77 38.15
CA GLY A 138 -7.34 -3.37 38.03
C GLY A 138 -5.84 -3.12 38.06
N SER A 139 -5.45 -1.87 38.27
CA SER A 139 -4.04 -1.48 38.32
C SER A 139 -3.86 -0.19 39.10
N PHE A 140 -2.66 0.02 39.64
CA PHE A 140 -2.23 1.31 40.14
C PHE A 140 -1.12 1.88 39.25
N PRO A 141 -0.96 3.21 39.19
CA PRO A 141 0.14 3.83 38.45
C PRO A 141 1.51 3.40 38.99
N THR A 142 2.56 3.70 38.22
CA THR A 142 3.95 3.43 38.61
C THR A 142 4.25 4.00 40.00
N GLY A 143 4.86 3.19 40.87
CA GLY A 143 5.29 3.62 42.21
C GLY A 143 4.29 3.39 43.35
N TYR A 144 3.09 2.85 43.06
CA TYR A 144 2.04 2.56 44.05
C TYR A 144 1.83 1.07 44.37
N GLY A 145 2.62 0.18 43.76
CA GLY A 145 2.59 -1.27 44.01
C GLY A 145 1.66 -2.04 43.07
N GLU A 146 1.60 -3.37 43.24
CA GLU A 146 0.75 -4.23 42.42
C GLU A 146 -0.75 -4.00 42.70
N ALA A 147 -1.59 -4.41 41.74
CA ALA A 147 -3.04 -4.47 41.92
C ALA A 147 -3.39 -5.34 43.13
N LEU A 148 -4.47 -5.01 43.84
CA LEU A 148 -4.81 -5.72 45.07
C LEU A 148 -5.02 -7.22 44.82
N TYR A 149 -4.25 -8.04 45.53
CA TYR A 149 -4.38 -9.49 45.61
C TYR A 149 -3.99 -10.28 44.36
N ILE A 150 -3.50 -9.64 43.30
CA ILE A 150 -3.07 -10.33 42.08
C ILE A 150 -1.94 -11.34 42.35
N GLY A 151 -0.92 -10.98 43.12
CA GLY A 151 0.17 -11.89 43.49
C GLY A 151 -0.32 -13.09 44.31
N ARG A 152 -1.32 -12.87 45.18
CA ARG A 152 -1.97 -13.94 45.95
C ARG A 152 -2.82 -14.83 45.04
N PHE A 153 -3.50 -14.27 44.05
CA PHE A 153 -4.33 -15.02 43.09
C PHE A 153 -3.45 -15.98 42.29
N ILE A 154 -2.36 -15.46 41.70
CA ILE A 154 -1.38 -16.25 40.95
C ILE A 154 -0.83 -17.38 41.82
N THR A 155 -0.47 -17.09 43.08
CA THR A 155 0.08 -18.09 44.00
C THR A 155 -0.93 -19.18 44.34
N GLN A 156 -2.18 -18.82 44.65
CA GLN A 156 -3.21 -19.81 45.01
C GLN A 156 -3.66 -20.63 43.81
N LEU A 157 -3.78 -20.03 42.62
CA LEU A 157 -4.11 -20.77 41.41
C LEU A 157 -3.04 -21.81 41.06
N LYS A 158 -1.75 -21.48 41.22
CA LYS A 158 -0.65 -22.45 41.10
C LYS A 158 -0.76 -23.59 42.10
N ASN A 159 -1.19 -23.31 43.34
CA ASN A 159 -1.39 -24.35 44.35
C ASN A 159 -2.55 -25.28 43.97
N LEU A 160 -3.66 -24.75 43.43
CA LEU A 160 -4.77 -25.56 42.94
C LEU A 160 -4.36 -26.47 41.77
N LEU A 161 -3.58 -25.94 40.83
CA LEU A 161 -3.03 -26.70 39.69
C LEU A 161 -2.10 -27.85 40.14
N ARG A 162 -1.30 -27.62 41.20
CA ARG A 162 -0.39 -28.62 41.78
C ARG A 162 -1.12 -29.64 42.67
N GLY A 163 -2.18 -29.23 43.37
CA GLY A 163 -2.90 -29.99 44.37
C GLY A 163 -3.82 -31.11 43.86
N GLY A 164 -3.77 -31.45 42.57
CA GLY A 164 -4.34 -32.69 42.05
C GLY A 164 -5.82 -32.67 41.65
N GLY A 165 -6.51 -31.51 41.68
CA GLY A 165 -7.93 -31.44 41.30
C GLY A 165 -8.23 -31.63 39.81
N ALA A 166 -7.24 -31.36 38.93
CA ALA A 166 -7.34 -31.62 37.51
C ALA A 166 -6.67 -32.98 37.20
N LYS A 167 -7.43 -34.01 36.80
CA LYS A 167 -6.89 -35.31 36.34
C LYS A 167 -6.31 -35.22 34.92
N THR A 168 -5.51 -34.19 34.65
CA THR A 168 -5.18 -33.76 33.29
C THR A 168 -3.71 -33.98 32.95
N ASN A 169 -3.42 -34.03 31.65
CA ASN A 169 -2.09 -34.20 31.08
C ASN A 169 -1.09 -33.19 31.70
N SER A 170 0.03 -33.70 32.22
CA SER A 170 1.08 -32.91 32.88
C SER A 170 1.60 -31.76 32.01
N ASN A 171 1.62 -31.94 30.69
CA ASN A 171 2.09 -30.91 29.75
C ASN A 171 1.17 -29.66 29.72
N LYS A 172 -0.15 -29.85 29.65
CA LYS A 172 -1.13 -28.74 29.65
C LYS A 172 -1.04 -27.91 30.93
N LYS A 173 -0.93 -28.59 32.08
CA LYS A 173 -0.71 -27.93 33.38
C LYS A 173 0.57 -27.13 33.42
N ASN A 174 1.67 -27.68 32.90
CA ASN A 174 2.96 -27.00 32.86
C ASN A 174 2.89 -25.71 32.02
N LYS A 175 2.22 -25.73 30.87
CA LYS A 175 1.97 -24.51 30.07
C LYS A 175 1.24 -23.42 30.85
N ILE A 176 0.18 -23.76 31.60
CA ILE A 176 -0.53 -22.79 32.45
C ILE A 176 0.39 -22.26 33.55
N LEU A 177 1.16 -23.14 34.20
CA LEU A 177 2.12 -22.73 35.23
C LEU A 177 3.22 -21.81 34.67
N GLU A 178 3.71 -22.06 33.47
CA GLU A 178 4.67 -21.21 32.77
C GLU A 178 4.09 -19.83 32.47
N TYR A 179 2.86 -19.78 31.95
CA TYR A 179 2.13 -18.52 31.74
C TYR A 179 2.02 -17.73 33.06
N LEU A 180 1.58 -18.36 34.14
CA LEU A 180 1.47 -17.73 35.47
C LEU A 180 2.81 -17.27 36.04
N ASN A 181 3.90 -17.98 35.73
CA ASN A 181 5.25 -17.58 36.13
C ASN A 181 5.72 -16.32 35.39
N LYS A 182 5.42 -16.20 34.09
CA LYS A 182 5.76 -15.02 33.28
C LYS A 182 5.08 -13.75 33.79
N LEU A 183 3.89 -13.85 34.39
CA LEU A 183 3.21 -12.70 35.00
C LEU A 183 3.92 -12.17 36.25
N LYS A 184 4.48 -13.09 37.07
CA LYS A 184 5.16 -12.71 38.32
C LYS A 184 6.58 -12.21 38.07
N ASN A 185 7.26 -12.82 37.11
CA ASN A 185 8.59 -12.46 36.67
C ASN A 185 8.49 -12.11 35.18
N PRO A 186 8.01 -10.89 34.83
CA PRO A 186 8.01 -10.47 33.45
C PRO A 186 9.43 -10.64 32.93
N VAL A 187 9.58 -11.42 31.86
CA VAL A 187 10.84 -11.49 31.13
C VAL A 187 11.17 -10.04 30.80
N ILE A 188 12.39 -9.60 31.11
CA ILE A 188 12.90 -8.26 30.73
C ILE A 188 12.44 -8.05 29.28
N GLU A 189 11.72 -6.95 29.02
CA GLU A 189 11.16 -6.64 27.69
C GLU A 189 12.15 -7.10 26.63
N ASP A 190 11.71 -8.03 25.79
CA ASP A 190 12.48 -8.43 24.63
C ASP A 190 12.72 -7.16 23.82
N GLN A 191 13.95 -6.62 23.90
CA GLN A 191 14.31 -5.37 23.24
C GLN A 191 13.99 -5.46 21.74
N ASP A 192 13.98 -6.68 21.17
CA ASP A 192 13.61 -6.88 19.78
C ASP A 192 12.13 -6.61 19.48
N LYS A 193 11.22 -6.59 20.47
CA LYS A 193 9.78 -6.31 20.27
C LYS A 193 9.36 -4.91 20.73
N ASN A 194 10.29 -4.09 21.20
CA ASN A 194 9.98 -2.75 21.67
C ASN A 194 9.44 -1.88 20.52
N PHE A 195 8.24 -1.32 20.69
CA PHE A 195 7.57 -0.53 19.65
C PHE A 195 8.38 0.68 19.19
N ASN A 196 9.12 1.36 20.07
CA ASN A 196 9.96 2.50 19.66
C ASN A 196 11.08 2.01 18.72
N ILE A 197 11.73 0.90 19.04
CA ILE A 197 12.79 0.30 18.20
C ILE A 197 12.24 -0.13 16.83
N LEU A 198 11.05 -0.75 16.80
CA LEU A 198 10.40 -1.14 15.55
C LEU A 198 10.00 0.08 14.71
N THR A 199 9.45 1.11 15.35
CA THR A 199 9.05 2.38 14.75
C THR A 199 10.25 3.09 14.11
N GLU A 200 11.36 3.19 14.85
CA GLU A 200 12.62 3.75 14.35
C GLU A 200 13.16 2.93 13.16
N THR A 201 13.16 1.60 13.28
CA THR A 201 13.61 0.70 12.22
C THR A 201 12.82 0.90 10.92
N TYR A 202 11.50 1.03 11.02
CA TYR A 202 10.66 1.29 9.85
C TYR A 202 10.85 2.70 9.29
N ASN A 203 10.92 3.71 10.16
CA ASN A 203 11.12 5.11 9.75
C ASN A 203 12.44 5.28 9.00
N GLU A 204 13.52 4.63 9.45
CA GLU A 204 14.81 4.64 8.76
C GLU A 204 14.74 4.01 7.36
N TRP A 205 14.05 2.89 7.21
CA TRP A 205 13.79 2.32 5.88
C TRP A 205 12.99 3.28 5.01
N TYR A 206 11.89 3.84 5.53
CA TYR A 206 11.01 4.76 4.81
C TYR A 206 11.74 6.02 4.32
N LYS A 207 12.63 6.58 5.15
CA LYS A 207 13.49 7.71 4.78
C LYS A 207 14.60 7.34 3.80
N THR A 208 15.03 6.08 3.81
CA THR A 208 16.12 5.62 2.96
C THR A 208 15.63 5.20 1.58
N PHE A 209 14.43 4.63 1.47
CA PHE A 209 13.87 4.20 0.19
C PHE A 209 13.68 5.40 -0.76
N PRO A 210 14.03 5.29 -2.05
CA PRO A 210 14.09 6.43 -2.98
C PRO A 210 12.70 6.83 -3.52
N PHE A 211 11.76 7.14 -2.63
CA PHE A 211 10.38 7.52 -3.00
C PHE A 211 10.30 8.80 -3.84
N GLU A 212 11.36 9.60 -3.94
CA GLU A 212 11.37 10.82 -4.77
C GLU A 212 11.80 10.55 -6.22
N LEU A 213 12.00 9.29 -6.60
CA LEU A 213 11.98 8.89 -8.02
C LEU A 213 10.55 8.96 -8.51
N SER A 214 10.34 9.58 -9.68
CA SER A 214 9.01 9.86 -10.23
C SER A 214 8.09 8.64 -10.27
N TYR A 215 8.63 7.48 -10.64
CA TYR A 215 7.87 6.22 -10.71
C TYR A 215 7.69 5.50 -9.36
N PHE A 216 8.30 5.96 -8.27
CA PHE A 216 8.06 5.48 -6.90
C PHE A 216 7.18 6.42 -6.06
N GLU A 217 6.90 7.63 -6.54
CA GLU A 217 6.19 8.65 -5.77
C GLU A 217 4.83 8.16 -5.26
N HIS A 218 4.09 7.43 -6.11
CA HIS A 218 2.78 6.87 -5.77
C HIS A 218 2.83 5.88 -4.58
N LEU A 219 3.97 5.18 -4.39
CA LEU A 219 4.15 4.22 -3.30
C LEU A 219 4.35 4.90 -1.94
N LYS A 220 4.81 6.15 -1.92
CA LYS A 220 5.12 6.88 -0.68
C LYS A 220 3.92 6.91 0.27
N LYS A 221 2.75 7.30 -0.25
CA LYS A 221 1.50 7.36 0.54
C LYS A 221 1.02 5.97 0.97
N GLN A 222 1.20 4.96 0.11
CA GLN A 222 0.83 3.59 0.41
C GLN A 222 1.62 3.06 1.62
N TYR A 223 2.94 3.18 1.60
CA TYR A 223 3.79 2.71 2.70
C TYR A 223 3.73 3.60 3.95
N PHE A 224 3.31 4.86 3.83
CA PHE A 224 2.96 5.67 5.00
C PHE A 224 1.74 5.10 5.76
N SER A 225 0.75 4.57 5.04
CA SER A 225 -0.56 4.19 5.59
C SER A 225 -0.61 2.75 6.14
N ILE A 226 0.37 1.92 5.80
CA ILE A 226 0.44 0.53 6.26
C ILE A 226 1.02 0.50 7.68
N ASN A 227 0.51 -0.41 8.52
CA ASN A 227 1.14 -0.73 9.81
C ASN A 227 2.02 -2.00 9.65
N PRO A 228 3.35 -1.84 9.47
CA PRO A 228 4.25 -2.97 9.27
C PRO A 228 4.71 -3.61 10.59
N LEU A 229 4.34 -3.03 11.74
CA LEU A 229 4.92 -3.39 13.04
C LEU A 229 4.22 -4.59 13.70
N ILE A 230 2.99 -4.88 13.29
CA ILE A 230 2.17 -5.95 13.87
C ILE A 230 2.39 -7.26 13.11
N GLU A 231 2.60 -8.34 13.86
CA GLU A 231 2.75 -9.70 13.34
C GLU A 231 1.41 -10.42 13.23
N SER A 232 0.62 -10.37 14.30
CA SER A 232 -0.69 -11.00 14.35
C SER A 232 -1.64 -10.21 15.24
N VAL A 233 -2.93 -10.40 15.00
CA VAL A 233 -4.00 -9.85 15.83
C VAL A 233 -4.91 -11.01 16.23
N LYS A 234 -5.17 -11.15 17.52
CA LYS A 234 -6.10 -12.13 18.08
C LYS A 234 -7.25 -11.41 18.76
N TYR A 235 -8.49 -11.90 18.61
CA TYR A 235 -9.62 -11.40 19.36
C TYR A 235 -9.81 -12.22 20.64
N ASN A 236 -9.81 -11.57 21.80
CA ASN A 236 -10.14 -12.19 23.07
C ASN A 236 -11.64 -11.97 23.35
N LYS A 237 -12.41 -13.05 23.29
CA LYS A 237 -13.87 -13.04 23.44
C LYS A 237 -14.37 -12.71 24.86
N TYR A 238 -13.50 -12.78 25.88
CA TYR A 238 -13.87 -12.50 27.26
C TYR A 238 -13.70 -11.01 27.59
N SER A 239 -12.63 -10.39 27.09
CA SER A 239 -12.40 -8.95 27.24
C SER A 239 -13.06 -8.12 26.14
N ASN A 240 -13.49 -8.74 25.04
CA ASN A 240 -13.93 -8.08 23.80
C ASN A 240 -12.83 -7.18 23.18
N LEU A 241 -11.56 -7.53 23.39
CA LEU A 241 -10.41 -6.76 22.90
C LEU A 241 -9.64 -7.52 21.82
N PHE A 242 -9.10 -6.77 20.86
CA PHE A 242 -8.09 -7.26 19.95
C PHE A 242 -6.70 -7.11 20.58
N VAL A 243 -5.97 -8.21 20.67
CA VAL A 243 -4.59 -8.28 21.15
C VAL A 243 -3.67 -8.33 19.94
N ALA A 244 -2.93 -7.25 19.72
CA ALA A 244 -1.95 -7.16 18.65
C ALA A 244 -0.56 -7.58 19.15
N THR A 245 0.06 -8.55 18.48
CA THR A 245 1.43 -8.99 18.77
C THR A 245 2.40 -8.24 17.85
N PRO A 246 3.37 -7.47 18.40
CA PRO A 246 4.39 -6.82 17.58
C PRO A 246 5.38 -7.83 17.00
N LYS A 247 5.88 -7.54 15.80
CA LYS A 247 7.02 -8.25 15.19
C LYS A 247 8.26 -8.09 16.05
N THR A 248 9.19 -9.04 15.92
CA THR A 248 10.57 -8.79 16.37
C THR A 248 11.31 -7.90 15.36
N LYS A 249 12.35 -7.20 15.80
CA LYS A 249 13.22 -6.37 14.96
C LYS A 249 13.74 -7.16 13.76
N LYS A 250 14.17 -8.41 13.99
CA LYS A 250 14.62 -9.33 12.94
C LYS A 250 13.54 -9.63 11.90
N VAL A 251 12.32 -9.96 12.34
CA VAL A 251 11.20 -10.25 11.43
C VAL A 251 10.82 -9.00 10.62
N LEU A 252 10.79 -7.83 11.26
CA LEU A 252 10.54 -6.57 10.56
C LEU A 252 11.61 -6.29 9.50
N ILE A 253 12.90 -6.45 9.82
CA ILE A 253 13.99 -6.23 8.86
C ILE A 253 13.86 -7.16 7.64
N ASN A 254 13.58 -8.45 7.86
CA ASN A 254 13.40 -9.40 6.77
C ASN A 254 12.24 -8.99 5.85
N TYR A 255 11.10 -8.61 6.44
CA TYR A 255 9.96 -8.08 5.71
C TYR A 255 10.32 -6.85 4.85
N LEU A 256 11.11 -5.90 5.40
CA LEU A 256 11.55 -4.72 4.67
C LEU A 256 12.52 -5.05 3.52
N LEU A 257 13.38 -6.06 3.70
CA LEU A 257 14.26 -6.54 2.63
C LEU A 257 13.47 -7.18 1.49
N GLU A 258 12.49 -8.02 1.82
CA GLU A 258 11.62 -8.68 0.84
C GLU A 258 10.81 -7.66 0.04
N ILE A 259 10.22 -6.66 0.71
CA ILE A 259 9.48 -5.59 0.05
C ILE A 259 10.39 -4.74 -0.83
N THR A 260 11.56 -4.36 -0.32
CA THR A 260 12.53 -3.60 -1.12
C THR A 260 12.86 -4.36 -2.40
N ASN A 261 13.25 -5.63 -2.29
CA ASN A 261 13.57 -6.44 -3.47
C ASN A 261 12.37 -6.57 -4.42
N LYS A 262 11.18 -6.82 -3.90
CA LYS A 262 9.96 -6.95 -4.71
C LYS A 262 9.64 -5.66 -5.49
N ILE A 263 9.75 -4.49 -4.86
CA ILE A 263 9.50 -3.22 -5.54
C ILE A 263 10.51 -3.02 -6.67
N LEU A 264 11.81 -3.20 -6.40
CA LEU A 264 12.88 -2.96 -7.38
C LEU A 264 12.83 -3.94 -8.57
N VAL A 265 12.41 -5.18 -8.34
CA VAL A 265 12.25 -6.17 -9.42
C VAL A 265 11.04 -5.86 -10.29
N ILE A 266 9.93 -5.40 -9.71
CA ILE A 266 8.68 -5.13 -10.45
C ILE A 266 8.72 -3.79 -11.18
N ILE A 267 9.38 -2.79 -10.60
CA ILE A 267 9.41 -1.42 -11.10
C ILE A 267 10.88 -1.04 -11.31
N ASN A 268 11.33 -1.17 -12.55
CA ASN A 268 12.68 -0.87 -13.01
C ASN A 268 12.64 -0.18 -14.37
N THR A 269 13.76 0.38 -14.84
CA THR A 269 13.78 1.12 -16.10
C THR A 269 13.44 0.28 -17.33
N GLU A 270 13.81 -1.00 -17.37
CA GLU A 270 13.46 -1.91 -18.47
C GLU A 270 11.94 -2.07 -18.60
N THR A 271 11.28 -2.51 -17.53
CA THR A 271 9.81 -2.69 -17.49
C THR A 271 9.04 -1.39 -17.73
N LEU A 272 9.56 -0.24 -17.28
CA LEU A 272 8.95 1.07 -17.49
C LEU A 272 9.11 1.55 -18.94
N LEU A 273 10.25 1.25 -19.58
CA LEU A 273 10.45 1.50 -21.00
C LEU A 273 9.50 0.63 -21.82
N GLU A 274 9.44 -0.69 -21.59
CA GLU A 274 8.53 -1.62 -22.28
C GLU A 274 7.07 -1.14 -22.24
N LYS A 275 6.64 -0.55 -21.12
CA LYS A 275 5.27 -0.01 -20.95
C LYS A 275 5.07 1.40 -21.50
N GLY A 276 6.10 2.03 -22.08
CA GLY A 276 6.03 3.40 -22.57
C GLY A 276 5.88 4.47 -21.49
N LEU A 277 6.21 4.15 -20.23
CA LEU A 277 6.04 5.05 -19.09
C LEU A 277 7.24 6.00 -18.89
N ILE A 278 8.36 5.74 -19.54
CA ILE A 278 9.52 6.65 -19.59
C ILE A 278 9.46 7.44 -20.88
N THR A 279 9.07 8.71 -20.78
CA THR A 279 8.98 9.65 -21.92
C THR A 279 10.23 10.50 -22.10
N ASP A 280 11.02 10.67 -21.03
CA ASP A 280 12.25 11.45 -20.99
C ASP A 280 13.35 10.68 -20.25
N ILE A 281 14.21 10.03 -21.04
CA ILE A 281 15.30 9.20 -20.51
C ILE A 281 16.36 10.04 -19.78
N GLU A 282 16.53 11.32 -20.16
CA GLU A 282 17.54 12.20 -19.57
C GLU A 282 17.10 12.66 -18.18
N LYS A 283 15.80 12.97 -18.04
CA LYS A 283 15.20 13.26 -16.74
C LYS A 283 15.33 12.06 -15.80
N VAL A 284 15.03 10.85 -16.27
CA VAL A 284 15.17 9.63 -15.46
C VAL A 284 16.63 9.40 -15.07
N GLU A 285 17.59 9.56 -15.99
CA GLU A 285 19.02 9.47 -15.69
C GLU A 285 19.43 10.47 -14.60
N LEU A 286 18.98 11.72 -14.72
CA LEU A 286 19.24 12.78 -13.74
C LEU A 286 18.64 12.44 -12.36
N GLU A 287 17.40 11.95 -12.30
CA GLU A 287 16.76 11.48 -11.08
C GLU A 287 17.59 10.38 -10.39
N MET A 288 18.04 9.38 -11.14
CA MET A 288 18.89 8.28 -10.65
C MET A 288 20.24 8.77 -10.10
N ILE A 289 20.93 9.63 -10.84
CA ILE A 289 22.22 10.21 -10.43
C ILE A 289 22.05 11.01 -9.15
N ARG A 290 21.00 11.85 -9.06
CA ARG A 290 20.68 12.63 -7.86
C ARG A 290 20.39 11.72 -6.67
N GLN A 291 19.65 10.64 -6.86
CA GLN A 291 19.37 9.68 -5.79
C GLN A 291 20.62 8.93 -5.33
N LYS A 292 21.46 8.45 -6.25
CA LYS A 292 22.77 7.88 -5.92
C LYS A 292 23.63 8.85 -5.10
N ARG A 293 23.61 10.13 -5.45
CA ARG A 293 24.30 11.17 -4.68
C ARG A 293 23.69 11.35 -3.28
N LYS A 294 22.36 11.44 -3.16
CA LYS A 294 21.66 11.52 -1.86
C LYS A 294 22.01 10.34 -0.94
N GLN A 295 21.99 9.12 -1.47
CA GLN A 295 22.37 7.92 -0.71
C GLN A 295 23.81 8.00 -0.19
N LYS A 296 24.74 8.45 -1.04
CA LYS A 296 26.15 8.63 -0.64
C LYS A 296 26.32 9.72 0.41
N LEU A 297 25.60 10.83 0.31
CA LEU A 297 25.65 11.92 1.28
C LEU A 297 25.09 11.51 2.64
N LYS A 298 23.97 10.75 2.68
CA LYS A 298 23.39 10.22 3.92
C LYS A 298 24.33 9.28 4.66
N GLN A 299 25.10 8.46 3.94
CA GLN A 299 26.06 7.53 4.55
C GLN A 299 27.36 8.21 5.03
N GLY A 300 27.70 9.37 4.46
CA GLY A 300 29.03 9.95 4.61
C GLY A 300 30.12 9.18 3.85
N TYR A 301 31.35 9.70 3.93
CA TYR A 301 32.52 9.13 3.27
C TYR A 301 33.33 8.19 4.16
N THR A 302 33.23 8.37 5.47
CA THR A 302 33.80 7.50 6.50
C THR A 302 32.72 6.49 6.87
N ASN A 303 32.78 5.28 6.34
CA ASN A 303 31.76 4.25 6.54
C ASN A 303 31.78 3.74 8.00
N THR A 304 31.16 4.48 8.92
CA THR A 304 31.22 4.24 10.37
C THR A 304 29.92 3.69 10.96
N SER A 305 28.88 3.41 10.15
CA SER A 305 27.65 2.79 10.67
C SER A 305 27.96 1.40 11.21
N LYS A 306 27.62 1.19 12.49
CA LYS A 306 27.80 -0.08 13.22
C LYS A 306 26.55 -0.98 13.15
N ASP A 307 25.42 -0.50 12.62
CA ASP A 307 24.19 -1.32 12.54
C ASP A 307 24.18 -2.17 11.26
N TYR A 308 24.50 -3.45 11.42
CA TYR A 308 24.57 -4.46 10.35
C TYR A 308 23.31 -4.52 9.48
N ASN A 309 22.13 -4.18 10.02
CA ASN A 309 20.87 -4.30 9.30
C ASN A 309 20.56 -3.07 8.45
N GLU A 310 20.94 -1.87 8.91
CA GLU A 310 20.93 -0.62 8.13
C GLU A 310 21.78 -0.76 6.84
N VAL A 311 22.85 -1.57 6.91
CA VAL A 311 23.74 -1.83 5.79
C VAL A 311 23.08 -2.66 4.68
N LYS A 312 22.11 -3.54 4.98
CA LYS A 312 21.60 -4.53 4.01
C LYS A 312 20.72 -3.91 2.91
N TYR A 313 19.61 -3.26 3.25
CA TYR A 313 18.75 -2.66 2.23
C TYR A 313 19.46 -1.49 1.52
N ARG A 314 20.34 -0.76 2.22
CA ARG A 314 21.20 0.27 1.59
C ARG A 314 22.16 -0.31 0.57
N LYS A 315 22.69 -1.52 0.80
CA LYS A 315 23.53 -2.22 -0.16
C LYS A 315 22.72 -2.59 -1.41
N ILE A 316 21.53 -3.17 -1.24
CA ILE A 316 20.61 -3.49 -2.34
C ILE A 316 20.33 -2.23 -3.18
N LEU A 317 19.94 -1.13 -2.54
CA LEU A 317 19.63 0.13 -3.24
C LEU A 317 20.82 0.69 -4.01
N LYS A 318 22.06 0.53 -3.51
CA LYS A 318 23.26 1.01 -4.21
C LYS A 318 23.61 0.16 -5.42
N GLU A 319 23.49 -1.16 -5.28
CA GLU A 319 23.71 -2.10 -6.38
C GLU A 319 22.66 -1.82 -7.46
N TRP A 320 21.38 -1.79 -7.08
CA TRP A 320 20.29 -1.44 -7.99
C TRP A 320 20.49 -0.07 -8.68
N LEU A 321 20.74 1.02 -7.94
CA LEU A 321 20.98 2.34 -8.56
C LEU A 321 22.19 2.35 -9.50
N LYS A 322 23.21 1.54 -9.24
CA LYS A 322 24.37 1.43 -10.12
C LYS A 322 23.98 0.73 -11.42
N ASP A 323 23.22 -0.35 -11.32
CA ASP A 323 22.80 -1.16 -12.45
C ASP A 323 21.81 -0.39 -13.33
N GLU A 324 20.83 0.30 -12.74
CA GLU A 324 19.89 1.17 -13.46
C GLU A 324 20.59 2.30 -14.23
N ILE A 325 21.55 2.99 -13.60
CA ILE A 325 22.33 4.04 -14.28
C ILE A 325 23.15 3.45 -15.43
N GLN A 326 23.69 2.26 -15.25
CA GLN A 326 24.47 1.59 -16.30
C GLN A 326 23.57 1.21 -17.48
N PHE A 327 22.41 0.62 -17.22
CA PHE A 327 21.42 0.28 -18.24
C PHE A 327 20.96 1.52 -19.03
N ILE A 328 20.61 2.62 -18.35
CA ILE A 328 20.22 3.88 -19.01
C ILE A 328 21.35 4.38 -19.93
N LYS A 329 22.60 4.35 -19.48
CA LYS A 329 23.75 4.78 -20.29
C LYS A 329 23.97 3.92 -21.54
N GLU A 330 23.68 2.63 -21.46
CA GLU A 330 23.80 1.70 -22.58
C GLU A 330 22.69 1.90 -23.60
N ILE A 331 21.45 2.16 -23.15
CA ILE A 331 20.30 2.29 -24.03
C ILE A 331 20.14 3.70 -24.62
N LYS A 332 20.53 4.75 -23.89
CA LYS A 332 20.46 6.17 -24.34
C LYS A 332 20.99 6.39 -25.77
N PRO A 333 22.21 5.96 -26.15
CA PRO A 333 22.71 6.18 -27.51
C PRO A 333 21.92 5.39 -28.58
N ILE A 334 21.23 4.31 -28.20
CA ILE A 334 20.38 3.52 -29.10
C ILE A 334 19.07 4.29 -29.34
N ILE A 335 18.47 4.82 -28.27
CA ILE A 335 17.26 5.65 -28.33
C ILE A 335 17.51 6.90 -29.18
N GLU A 336 18.64 7.57 -28.98
CA GLU A 336 19.00 8.79 -29.72
C GLU A 336 19.29 8.53 -31.19
N LYS A 337 19.99 7.42 -31.52
CA LYS A 337 20.36 7.09 -32.91
C LYS A 337 19.23 6.46 -33.70
N ASN A 338 18.32 5.76 -33.04
CA ASN A 338 17.21 5.11 -33.70
C ASN A 338 15.95 5.18 -32.82
N PRO A 339 15.33 6.38 -32.75
CA PRO A 339 14.12 6.58 -31.97
C PRO A 339 13.05 5.57 -32.39
N PHE A 340 12.96 5.22 -33.67
CA PHE A 340 12.00 4.23 -34.15
C PHE A 340 12.20 2.84 -33.53
N VAL A 341 13.44 2.34 -33.42
CA VAL A 341 13.69 1.04 -32.76
C VAL A 341 13.37 1.09 -31.27
N ALA A 342 13.71 2.20 -30.59
CA ALA A 342 13.39 2.42 -29.19
C ALA A 342 11.90 2.71 -28.89
N PHE A 343 11.16 3.25 -29.86
CA PHE A 343 9.74 3.59 -29.71
C PHE A 343 8.80 2.54 -30.31
N SER A 344 9.28 1.70 -31.23
CA SER A 344 8.48 0.61 -31.83
C SER A 344 8.07 -0.47 -30.82
N SER A 345 8.77 -0.57 -29.69
CA SER A 345 8.43 -1.43 -28.56
C SER A 345 7.70 -0.71 -27.41
N THR A 346 7.57 0.62 -27.45
CA THR A 346 7.11 1.42 -26.28
C THR A 346 5.82 2.23 -26.52
N ILE A 347 5.33 2.31 -27.78
CA ILE A 347 3.93 2.68 -28.08
C ILE A 347 3.34 1.57 -28.97
N PRO A 348 2.92 0.45 -28.37
CA PRO A 348 2.49 -0.74 -29.12
C PRO A 348 1.49 -0.41 -30.23
N LEU A 349 0.46 0.37 -29.89
CA LEU A 349 -0.57 0.74 -30.86
C LEU A 349 -0.06 1.57 -32.04
N LEU A 350 0.89 2.50 -31.84
CA LEU A 350 1.46 3.25 -32.96
C LEU A 350 2.17 2.29 -33.92
N ASN A 351 2.97 1.37 -33.38
CA ASN A 351 3.68 0.39 -34.19
C ASN A 351 2.71 -0.53 -34.95
N ASP A 352 1.65 -1.00 -34.29
CA ASP A 352 0.64 -1.85 -34.93
C ASP A 352 -0.16 -1.10 -35.99
N LEU A 353 -0.51 0.18 -35.75
CA LEU A 353 -1.12 1.05 -36.77
C LEU A 353 -0.18 1.26 -37.95
N MET A 354 1.13 1.40 -37.71
CA MET A 354 2.11 1.47 -38.79
C MET A 354 2.14 0.16 -39.59
N ILE A 355 2.19 -1.00 -38.91
CA ILE A 355 2.17 -2.32 -39.55
C ILE A 355 0.91 -2.52 -40.41
N ALA A 356 -0.25 -2.17 -39.87
CA ALA A 356 -1.51 -2.20 -40.59
C ALA A 356 -1.49 -1.26 -41.81
N SER A 357 -0.94 -0.06 -41.65
CA SER A 357 -0.79 0.91 -42.74
C SER A 357 0.10 0.40 -43.88
N TYR A 358 1.19 -0.31 -43.56
CA TYR A 358 2.07 -0.93 -44.57
C TYR A 358 1.32 -1.97 -45.39
N LYS A 359 0.64 -2.90 -44.71
CA LYS A 359 -0.16 -3.95 -45.36
C LYS A 359 -1.28 -3.38 -46.22
N LEU A 360 -1.91 -2.27 -45.78
CA LEU A 360 -2.86 -1.52 -46.58
C LEU A 360 -2.20 -0.98 -47.87
N GLN A 361 -1.04 -0.32 -47.76
CA GLN A 361 -0.33 0.25 -48.91
C GLN A 361 0.18 -0.82 -49.90
N GLU A 362 0.53 -2.02 -49.43
CA GLU A 362 0.94 -3.14 -50.29
C GLU A 362 -0.20 -3.65 -51.18
N ASN A 363 -1.43 -3.62 -50.67
CA ASN A 363 -2.57 -4.12 -51.39
C ASN A 363 -3.21 -3.04 -52.29
N LYS A 364 -2.90 -3.14 -53.59
CA LYS A 364 -3.35 -2.21 -54.64
C LYS A 364 -4.87 -2.06 -54.74
N ILE A 365 -5.66 -3.00 -54.23
CA ILE A 365 -7.12 -2.89 -54.20
C ILE A 365 -7.56 -1.65 -53.40
N PHE A 366 -6.83 -1.29 -52.33
CA PHE A 366 -7.14 -0.13 -51.50
C PHE A 366 -6.60 1.19 -52.03
N TRP A 367 -5.93 1.21 -53.18
CA TRP A 367 -5.36 2.44 -53.72
C TRP A 367 -6.40 3.41 -54.26
N ASN A 368 -7.57 2.92 -54.71
CA ASN A 368 -8.60 3.78 -55.32
C ASN A 368 -9.93 3.83 -54.53
N VAL A 369 -10.01 3.15 -53.38
CA VAL A 369 -11.23 3.15 -52.54
C VAL A 369 -11.40 4.45 -51.74
N ASP A 370 -12.54 4.60 -51.10
CA ASP A 370 -12.85 5.69 -50.18
C ASP A 370 -12.09 5.57 -48.84
N GLU A 371 -12.19 6.63 -48.05
CA GLU A 371 -11.58 6.79 -46.73
C GLU A 371 -11.99 5.71 -45.75
N ASP A 372 -13.29 5.53 -45.55
CA ASP A 372 -13.88 4.60 -44.59
C ASP A 372 -13.38 3.18 -44.86
N THR A 373 -13.31 2.79 -46.14
CA THR A 373 -12.79 1.48 -46.54
C THR A 373 -11.31 1.30 -46.16
N ARG A 374 -10.47 2.35 -46.30
CA ARG A 374 -9.06 2.29 -45.89
C ARG A 374 -8.92 2.24 -44.36
N THR A 375 -9.71 3.03 -43.65
CA THR A 375 -9.68 3.08 -42.18
C THR A 375 -10.12 1.75 -41.59
N ARG A 376 -11.23 1.19 -42.07
CA ARG A 376 -11.70 -0.16 -41.68
C ARG A 376 -10.62 -1.21 -41.88
N GLN A 377 -9.96 -1.20 -43.03
CA GLN A 377 -8.91 -2.17 -43.32
C GLN A 377 -7.71 -2.03 -42.37
N ILE A 378 -7.35 -0.81 -41.94
CA ILE A 378 -6.31 -0.62 -40.92
C ILE A 378 -6.75 -1.23 -39.59
N LEU A 379 -7.99 -0.97 -39.17
CA LEU A 379 -8.54 -1.53 -37.94
C LEU A 379 -8.59 -3.07 -37.96
N ASP A 380 -9.00 -3.67 -39.09
CA ASP A 380 -9.07 -5.12 -39.28
C ASP A 380 -7.69 -5.80 -39.26
N LEU A 381 -6.62 -5.06 -39.56
CA LEU A 381 -5.24 -5.55 -39.59
C LEU A 381 -4.53 -5.44 -38.25
N LEU A 382 -5.15 -4.80 -37.25
CA LEU A 382 -4.60 -4.74 -35.90
C LEU A 382 -4.59 -6.14 -35.26
N PRO A 383 -3.63 -6.42 -34.35
CA PRO A 383 -3.61 -7.66 -33.58
C PRO A 383 -4.93 -7.94 -32.84
N ARG A 384 -5.26 -9.22 -32.65
CA ARG A 384 -6.53 -9.65 -32.00
C ARG A 384 -6.68 -9.20 -30.55
N GLU A 385 -5.58 -8.86 -29.88
CA GLU A 385 -5.57 -8.30 -28.53
C GLU A 385 -6.23 -6.92 -28.45
N TYR A 386 -6.33 -6.20 -29.58
CA TYR A 386 -7.07 -4.96 -29.63
C TYR A 386 -8.55 -5.20 -29.96
N GLY A 387 -9.44 -4.59 -29.17
CA GLY A 387 -10.83 -4.42 -29.54
C GLY A 387 -10.98 -3.21 -30.48
N ALA A 388 -11.11 -3.43 -31.78
CA ALA A 388 -11.34 -2.36 -32.75
C ALA A 388 -12.84 -2.20 -33.06
N LYS A 389 -13.33 -0.96 -33.11
CA LYS A 389 -14.70 -0.62 -33.51
C LYS A 389 -14.67 0.45 -34.60
N ASP A 390 -15.27 0.13 -35.74
CA ASP A 390 -15.48 1.04 -36.87
C ASP A 390 -16.71 1.93 -36.62
N GLN A 391 -16.66 3.21 -37.03
CA GLN A 391 -17.76 4.18 -36.96
C GLN A 391 -18.53 4.21 -35.63
N SER A 392 -17.81 4.40 -34.52
CA SER A 392 -18.44 4.42 -33.20
C SER A 392 -19.01 5.80 -32.88
N ARG A 393 -20.24 5.82 -32.33
CA ARG A 393 -20.91 7.05 -31.92
C ARG A 393 -20.37 7.52 -30.57
N TYR A 394 -19.51 8.54 -30.57
CA TYR A 394 -18.95 9.16 -29.37
C TYR A 394 -19.02 10.70 -29.50
N GLY A 395 -19.20 11.39 -28.36
CA GLY A 395 -19.17 12.85 -28.34
C GLY A 395 -20.36 13.57 -28.98
N GLU A 396 -20.27 14.88 -29.11
CA GLU A 396 -21.27 15.72 -29.80
C GLU A 396 -20.88 15.92 -31.27
N SER A 397 -21.84 15.83 -32.19
CA SER A 397 -21.60 16.19 -33.60
C SER A 397 -21.25 17.67 -33.72
N GLY A 398 -20.50 18.07 -34.77
CA GLY A 398 -20.16 19.48 -35.02
C GLY A 398 -21.35 20.42 -35.20
N THR A 399 -22.58 19.89 -35.31
CA THR A 399 -23.83 20.66 -35.35
C THR A 399 -24.62 20.63 -34.03
N GLY A 400 -24.18 19.85 -33.03
CA GLY A 400 -24.84 19.71 -31.71
C GLY A 400 -26.16 18.93 -31.71
N ILE A 401 -26.61 18.40 -32.86
CA ILE A 401 -27.95 17.81 -33.01
C ILE A 401 -27.95 16.27 -32.87
N LYS A 402 -26.79 15.61 -33.09
CA LYS A 402 -26.60 14.15 -32.96
C LYS A 402 -25.27 13.81 -32.27
N GLN A 403 -25.09 12.55 -31.87
CA GLN A 403 -23.81 12.03 -31.38
C GLN A 403 -22.77 12.02 -32.50
N GLY A 404 -21.54 12.44 -32.22
CA GLY A 404 -20.44 12.48 -33.19
C GLY A 404 -20.01 11.08 -33.66
N SER A 405 -19.39 10.98 -34.84
CA SER A 405 -18.92 9.71 -35.42
C SER A 405 -17.40 9.74 -35.51
N VAL A 406 -16.73 8.93 -34.71
CA VAL A 406 -15.27 8.75 -34.76
C VAL A 406 -14.95 7.71 -35.83
N ASP A 407 -13.94 7.96 -36.66
CA ASP A 407 -13.58 7.06 -37.76
C ASP A 407 -13.09 5.69 -37.25
N GLY A 408 -12.37 5.67 -36.12
CA GLY A 408 -12.01 4.42 -35.45
C GLY A 408 -11.82 4.56 -33.94
N VAL A 409 -12.20 3.52 -33.21
CA VAL A 409 -11.88 3.37 -31.78
C VAL A 409 -11.14 2.06 -31.57
N VAL A 410 -9.96 2.15 -30.94
CA VAL A 410 -9.13 0.98 -30.59
C VAL A 410 -9.10 0.84 -29.08
N ILE A 411 -9.28 -0.37 -28.57
CA ILE A 411 -9.29 -0.68 -27.14
C ILE A 411 -8.16 -1.68 -26.86
N ASP A 412 -7.23 -1.35 -25.97
CA ASP A 412 -6.18 -2.29 -25.56
C ASP A 412 -6.63 -3.27 -24.47
N GLU A 413 -5.78 -4.23 -24.11
CA GLU A 413 -6.07 -5.25 -23.09
C GLU A 413 -6.38 -4.66 -21.71
N SER A 414 -5.89 -3.44 -21.42
CA SER A 414 -6.16 -2.73 -20.17
C SER A 414 -7.54 -2.05 -20.15
N GLY A 415 -8.24 -2.03 -21.29
CA GLY A 415 -9.50 -1.33 -21.49
C GLY A 415 -9.34 0.15 -21.83
N THR A 416 -8.13 0.60 -22.19
CA THR A 416 -7.90 1.99 -22.60
C THR A 416 -8.39 2.18 -24.05
N GLU A 417 -9.24 3.19 -24.26
CA GLU A 417 -9.75 3.59 -25.57
C GLU A 417 -8.83 4.62 -26.24
N TYR A 418 -8.52 4.41 -27.50
CA TYR A 418 -7.77 5.33 -28.36
C TYR A 418 -8.65 5.75 -29.53
N PHE A 419 -8.71 7.06 -29.79
CA PHE A 419 -9.44 7.61 -30.91
C PHE A 419 -8.54 7.82 -32.12
N LEU A 420 -9.07 7.39 -33.27
CA LEU A 420 -8.46 7.49 -34.56
C LEU A 420 -9.35 8.34 -35.47
N GLU A 421 -8.78 9.43 -36.00
CA GLU A 421 -9.38 10.18 -37.10
C GLU A 421 -8.59 9.87 -38.37
N ALA A 422 -9.26 9.78 -39.51
CA ALA A 422 -8.60 9.55 -40.78
C ALA A 422 -9.18 10.46 -41.85
N PHE A 423 -8.33 10.97 -42.75
CA PHE A 423 -8.83 11.73 -43.89
C PHE A 423 -7.93 11.72 -45.12
N ASN A 424 -8.55 11.92 -46.29
CA ASN A 424 -7.85 12.06 -47.57
C ASN A 424 -7.38 13.49 -47.85
N LEU A 425 -6.16 13.62 -48.39
CA LEU A 425 -5.65 14.87 -48.94
C LEU A 425 -5.02 14.66 -50.32
N GLU A 426 -5.32 15.56 -51.25
CA GLU A 426 -4.61 15.70 -52.54
C GLU A 426 -3.65 16.90 -52.55
N TYR A 427 -3.83 17.82 -51.61
CA TYR A 427 -3.05 19.04 -51.38
C TYR A 427 -3.23 19.46 -49.91
N ILE A 428 -2.50 20.48 -49.45
CA ILE A 428 -2.68 21.02 -48.08
C ILE A 428 -3.98 21.81 -48.03
N ASP A 429 -5.05 21.15 -47.62
CA ASP A 429 -6.34 21.77 -47.32
C ASP A 429 -6.38 22.09 -45.82
N THR A 430 -6.02 23.33 -45.48
CA THR A 430 -5.91 23.79 -44.09
C THR A 430 -7.25 23.71 -43.36
N ASN A 431 -8.35 24.00 -44.03
CA ASN A 431 -9.69 23.94 -43.43
C ASN A 431 -10.06 22.49 -43.09
N ASN A 432 -9.78 21.56 -44.00
CA ASN A 432 -10.05 20.15 -43.76
C ASN A 432 -9.21 19.61 -42.59
N ILE A 433 -7.90 19.87 -42.60
CA ILE A 433 -7.00 19.45 -41.53
C ILE A 433 -7.44 20.01 -40.17
N THR A 434 -7.73 21.32 -40.10
CA THR A 434 -8.20 21.95 -38.85
C THR A 434 -9.51 21.35 -38.37
N SER A 435 -10.46 21.10 -39.27
CA SER A 435 -11.75 20.48 -38.92
C SER A 435 -11.56 19.10 -38.27
N HIS A 436 -10.74 18.22 -38.86
CA HIS A 436 -10.50 16.88 -38.33
C HIS A 436 -9.73 16.88 -36.99
N ILE A 437 -8.70 17.72 -36.86
CA ILE A 437 -7.99 17.85 -35.57
C ILE A 437 -8.94 18.35 -34.48
N ASN A 438 -9.75 19.38 -34.77
CA ASN A 438 -10.69 19.93 -33.79
C ASN A 438 -11.77 18.92 -33.39
N LYS A 439 -12.28 18.10 -34.32
CA LYS A 439 -13.20 17.00 -33.97
C LYS A 439 -12.57 16.06 -32.95
N LEU A 440 -11.33 15.63 -33.19
CA LEU A 440 -10.62 14.70 -32.31
C LEU A 440 -10.37 15.32 -30.92
N GLU A 441 -9.98 16.60 -30.86
CA GLU A 441 -9.64 17.27 -29.60
C GLU A 441 -10.84 17.77 -28.78
N GLN A 442 -11.87 18.29 -29.46
CA GLN A 442 -13.01 18.97 -28.84
C GLN A 442 -14.22 18.06 -28.69
N ASN A 443 -14.53 17.26 -29.72
CA ASN A 443 -15.80 16.55 -29.77
C ASN A 443 -15.68 15.13 -29.20
N TYR A 444 -14.55 14.46 -29.40
CA TYR A 444 -14.42 13.03 -29.07
C TYR A 444 -13.68 12.77 -27.76
N ASP A 445 -12.59 13.49 -27.49
CA ASP A 445 -11.74 13.26 -26.33
C ASP A 445 -12.28 13.89 -25.02
N SER A 446 -13.39 13.34 -24.52
CA SER A 446 -13.93 13.71 -23.20
C SER A 446 -13.12 13.16 -22.02
N LYS A 447 -12.23 12.19 -22.25
CA LYS A 447 -11.50 11.44 -21.21
C LYS A 447 -10.11 11.99 -20.91
N GLY A 448 -9.54 12.84 -21.76
CA GLY A 448 -8.16 13.30 -21.58
C GLY A 448 -7.15 12.26 -22.03
N LEU A 449 -7.36 11.66 -23.21
CA LEU A 449 -6.49 10.62 -23.76
C LEU A 449 -5.05 11.12 -23.91
N HIS A 450 -4.12 10.30 -23.42
CA HIS A 450 -2.69 10.62 -23.46
C HIS A 450 -2.13 10.58 -24.88
N ASN A 451 -2.59 9.63 -25.70
CA ASN A 451 -2.19 9.46 -27.10
C ASN A 451 -3.41 9.50 -28.01
N LYS A 452 -3.31 10.24 -29.11
CA LYS A 452 -4.32 10.35 -30.17
C LYS A 452 -3.67 10.19 -31.53
N TYR A 453 -4.42 9.65 -32.50
CA TYR A 453 -3.89 9.28 -33.80
C TYR A 453 -4.71 9.87 -34.94
N ILE A 454 -4.00 10.44 -35.92
CA ILE A 454 -4.57 10.91 -37.17
C ILE A 454 -3.88 10.16 -38.32
N ILE A 455 -4.66 9.56 -39.21
CA ILE A 455 -4.15 8.94 -40.44
C ILE A 455 -4.51 9.81 -41.63
N ILE A 456 -3.50 10.30 -42.35
CA ILE A 456 -3.68 11.12 -43.55
C ILE A 456 -3.34 10.31 -44.79
N TYR A 457 -4.34 10.02 -45.60
CA TYR A 457 -4.18 9.37 -46.90
C TYR A 457 -3.83 10.41 -47.97
N CYS A 458 -2.55 10.52 -48.29
CA CYS A 458 -2.00 11.51 -49.22
C CYS A 458 -2.06 10.99 -50.66
N ASN A 459 -3.11 11.29 -51.41
CA ASN A 459 -3.28 10.87 -52.81
C ASN A 459 -2.51 11.82 -53.76
N LEU A 460 -1.21 11.60 -53.91
CA LEU A 460 -0.28 12.54 -54.54
C LEU A 460 0.31 11.99 -55.84
N ALA A 461 0.71 12.91 -56.72
CA ALA A 461 1.55 12.56 -57.87
C ALA A 461 2.95 12.10 -57.41
N GLU A 462 3.66 11.40 -58.30
CA GLU A 462 5.01 10.95 -58.01
C GLU A 462 5.96 12.11 -57.66
N ASN A 463 6.90 11.83 -56.76
CA ASN A 463 7.91 12.78 -56.26
C ASN A 463 7.37 14.06 -55.59
N LYS A 464 6.11 14.07 -55.13
CA LYS A 464 5.52 15.23 -54.41
C LYS A 464 5.41 15.05 -52.89
N PHE A 465 5.62 13.84 -52.37
CA PHE A 465 5.35 13.51 -50.97
C PHE A 465 6.25 14.26 -49.97
N GLU A 466 7.52 14.47 -50.29
CA GLU A 466 8.44 15.21 -49.42
C GLU A 466 8.02 16.68 -49.26
N ASN A 467 7.79 17.38 -50.38
CA ASN A 467 7.33 18.77 -50.36
C ASN A 467 5.96 18.92 -49.66
N PHE A 468 5.07 17.94 -49.85
CA PHE A 468 3.79 17.88 -49.15
C PHE A 468 4.01 17.75 -47.63
N THR A 469 4.88 16.84 -47.19
CA THR A 469 5.18 16.63 -45.77
C THR A 469 5.77 17.89 -45.13
N GLN A 470 6.70 18.57 -45.81
CA GLN A 470 7.28 19.82 -45.32
C GLN A 470 6.23 20.94 -45.21
N SER A 471 5.33 21.04 -46.20
CA SER A 471 4.23 22.01 -46.17
C SER A 471 3.23 21.71 -45.06
N TYR A 472 2.91 20.44 -44.84
CA TYR A 472 2.07 19.99 -43.74
C TYR A 472 2.71 20.31 -42.39
N GLN A 473 4.00 19.98 -42.22
CA GLN A 473 4.75 20.26 -40.99
C GLN A 473 4.77 21.75 -40.67
N LYS A 474 5.00 22.60 -41.68
CA LYS A 474 4.95 24.06 -41.54
C LYS A 474 3.57 24.53 -41.10
N PHE A 475 2.51 24.07 -41.75
CA PHE A 475 1.14 24.42 -41.37
C PHE A 475 0.84 24.04 -39.92
N ILE A 476 1.18 22.81 -39.52
CA ILE A 476 0.96 22.33 -38.14
C ILE A 476 1.76 23.14 -37.11
N ASN A 477 2.98 23.53 -37.42
CA ASN A 477 3.81 24.30 -36.49
C ASN A 477 3.41 25.76 -36.36
N ASP A 478 3.14 26.41 -37.49
CA ASP A 478 3.13 27.88 -37.59
C ASP A 478 1.72 28.46 -37.71
N GLU A 479 0.77 27.69 -38.28
CA GLU A 479 -0.55 28.21 -38.69
C GLU A 479 -1.71 27.54 -37.94
N MET A 480 -1.57 26.26 -37.58
CA MET A 480 -2.62 25.50 -36.88
C MET A 480 -2.83 26.00 -35.45
N LYS A 481 -4.07 26.32 -35.11
CA LYS A 481 -4.48 26.68 -33.75
C LYS A 481 -5.08 25.48 -33.04
N PHE A 482 -4.27 24.84 -32.21
CA PHE A 482 -4.70 23.73 -31.37
C PHE A 482 -5.57 24.19 -30.20
N LEU A 483 -6.49 23.33 -29.76
CA LEU A 483 -7.31 23.61 -28.58
C LEU A 483 -6.45 23.64 -27.31
N TYR A 484 -5.45 22.77 -27.25
CA TYR A 484 -4.51 22.68 -26.13
C TYR A 484 -3.14 23.27 -26.50
N PRO A 485 -2.53 24.07 -25.61
CA PRO A 485 -1.26 24.74 -25.90
C PRO A 485 -0.15 23.73 -26.22
N LYS A 486 0.59 24.00 -27.31
CA LYS A 486 1.74 23.22 -27.76
C LYS A 486 2.90 23.37 -26.76
N ASN A 487 3.51 22.26 -26.34
CA ASN A 487 4.63 22.23 -25.40
C ASN A 487 5.99 22.40 -26.12
N ASP A 488 6.13 21.78 -27.30
CA ASP A 488 7.36 21.68 -28.09
C ASP A 488 7.06 21.80 -29.59
N ASP A 489 8.07 22.09 -30.41
CA ASP A 489 7.95 21.99 -31.86
C ASP A 489 7.68 20.55 -32.33
N ILE A 490 7.01 20.43 -33.49
CA ILE A 490 6.68 19.14 -34.08
C ILE A 490 7.94 18.30 -34.30
N LYS A 491 7.89 17.04 -33.88
CA LYS A 491 9.00 16.09 -34.00
C LYS A 491 8.71 15.10 -35.12
N ASN A 492 9.70 14.87 -35.99
CA ASN A 492 9.62 13.81 -36.99
C ASN A 492 10.03 12.48 -36.34
N ILE A 493 9.18 11.48 -36.44
CA ILE A 493 9.49 10.12 -36.01
C ILE A 493 9.94 9.36 -37.24
N GLU A 494 11.19 8.90 -37.20
CA GLU A 494 11.79 8.15 -38.29
C GLU A 494 10.94 6.94 -38.66
N SER A 495 10.81 6.66 -39.96
CA SER A 495 10.07 5.51 -40.48
C SER A 495 10.99 4.62 -41.30
N LYS A 496 10.74 3.31 -41.25
CA LYS A 496 11.43 2.31 -42.09
C LYS A 496 11.19 2.51 -43.59
N TYR A 497 10.13 3.22 -43.98
CA TYR A 497 9.71 3.33 -45.36
C TYR A 497 9.68 4.78 -45.84
N THR A 498 9.87 4.99 -47.13
CA THR A 498 9.92 6.32 -47.74
C THR A 498 8.54 6.86 -48.14
N ASN A 499 7.53 5.99 -48.23
CA ASN A 499 6.15 6.33 -48.63
C ASN A 499 5.21 6.58 -47.44
N ASN A 500 5.77 6.75 -46.24
CA ASN A 500 5.06 7.22 -45.07
C ASN A 500 5.91 8.21 -44.27
N ARG A 501 5.26 9.02 -43.44
CA ARG A 501 5.90 9.94 -42.49
C ARG A 501 5.11 9.94 -41.20
N ILE A 502 5.79 10.05 -40.08
CA ILE A 502 5.15 10.14 -38.77
C ILE A 502 5.61 11.45 -38.13
N LEU A 503 4.65 12.29 -37.75
CA LEU A 503 4.92 13.52 -37.03
C LEU A 503 4.25 13.46 -35.66
N LYS A 504 4.88 14.04 -34.64
CA LYS A 504 4.37 14.10 -33.27
C LYS A 504 4.28 15.54 -32.81
N THR A 505 3.13 15.93 -32.29
CA THR A 505 2.95 17.16 -31.51
C THR A 505 2.70 16.84 -30.04
N SER A 506 3.23 17.69 -29.15
CA SER A 506 3.05 17.61 -27.70
C SER A 506 2.23 18.79 -27.21
N HIS A 507 1.25 18.54 -26.35
CA HIS A 507 0.32 19.55 -25.82
C HIS A 507 0.15 19.41 -24.31
N VAL A 508 -0.29 20.47 -23.64
CA VAL A 508 -0.61 20.45 -22.20
C VAL A 508 -2.12 20.52 -21.98
N ARG A 509 -2.68 19.52 -21.30
CA ARG A 509 -4.09 19.45 -20.91
C ARG A 509 -4.20 19.12 -19.43
N GLU A 510 -4.89 19.94 -18.65
CA GLU A 510 -5.07 19.77 -17.19
C GLU A 510 -3.75 19.52 -16.43
N GLY A 511 -2.69 20.22 -16.83
CA GLY A 511 -1.34 20.09 -16.24
C GLY A 511 -0.59 18.80 -16.59
N LYS A 512 -1.13 17.97 -17.49
CA LYS A 512 -0.48 16.77 -18.03
C LYS A 512 -0.09 16.96 -19.49
N GLU A 513 1.02 16.35 -19.88
CA GLU A 513 1.40 16.28 -21.29
C GLU A 513 0.56 15.23 -22.02
N VAL A 514 0.12 15.57 -23.23
CA VAL A 514 -0.64 14.68 -24.14
C VAL A 514 -0.07 14.80 -25.55
N PHE A 515 -0.23 13.75 -26.36
CA PHE A 515 0.43 13.61 -27.65
C PHE A 515 -0.56 13.35 -28.78
N LEU A 516 -0.31 13.98 -29.92
CA LEU A 516 -1.03 13.74 -31.18
C LEU A 516 -0.05 13.25 -32.24
N TYR A 517 -0.34 12.09 -32.80
CA TYR A 517 0.46 11.43 -33.83
C TYR A 517 -0.20 11.59 -35.20
N HIS A 518 0.53 12.14 -36.16
CA HIS A 518 0.11 12.33 -37.53
C HIS A 518 0.82 11.32 -38.43
N ILE A 519 0.09 10.33 -38.92
CA ILE A 519 0.58 9.25 -39.78
C ILE A 519 0.21 9.59 -41.22
N LEU A 520 1.18 10.08 -41.99
CA LEU A 520 0.98 10.42 -43.40
C LEU A 520 1.34 9.21 -44.26
N LEU A 521 0.39 8.76 -45.09
CA LEU A 521 0.55 7.62 -45.99
C LEU A 521 0.42 8.07 -47.44
N LYS A 522 1.48 7.88 -48.24
CA LYS A 522 1.45 8.18 -49.68
C LYS A 522 0.62 7.12 -50.42
N PHE A 523 -0.36 7.58 -51.18
CA PHE A 523 -1.09 6.81 -52.19
C PHE A 523 -0.93 7.48 -53.55
N PRO A 524 -0.99 6.73 -54.66
CA PRO A 524 -0.99 7.35 -55.99
C PRO A 524 -2.21 8.25 -56.16
N LYS A 525 -2.05 9.32 -56.92
CA LYS A 525 -3.16 10.17 -57.32
C LYS A 525 -4.21 9.33 -58.06
N LYS A 526 -5.48 9.44 -57.66
CA LYS A 526 -6.59 8.75 -58.33
C LYS A 526 -6.64 9.23 -59.79
N CYS A 527 -6.53 8.30 -60.75
CA CYS A 527 -6.91 8.59 -62.12
C CYS A 527 -8.43 8.77 -62.13
N LYS A 528 -8.90 9.96 -62.48
CA LYS A 528 -10.33 10.26 -62.61
C LYS A 528 -10.98 9.45 -63.72
#